data_AF-A0A1Y2WNF3-F1
#
_entry.id   AF-A0A1Y2WNF3-F1
#
_cell.length_a   1.000
_cell.length_b   1.000
_cell.length_c   1.000
_cell.angle_alpha   90.00
_cell.angle_beta   90.00
_cell.angle_gamma   90.00
#
_symmetry.space_group_name_H-M   'P 1'
#
loop_
_entity.id
_entity.type
_entity.pdbx_description
1 polymer ?
#
loop_
_entity_poly.entity_id
_entity_poly.type
_entity_poly.pdbx_seq_one_letter_code
_entity_poly.pdbx_strand_id
1 'polypeptide(L)'
;MSNAELIDALAVAMDMEPRKAIMIRGQITWCDSNRGRQSGMLNLCAGLVSGGRLGRDHMLADVPNNFVRDRLMDYIVTQLEDDKKERAKKAVFPDLSAAELEQYSALIMKKAEENMPKTREQMISRIAGNKPLRTNSEINRVLDQADAMDGVDRDVDLTPQPGFGIRTYGRPGPIIRSVVQPGWKELTSEELRLDIGTDIDLDCDQVRAMIALFINGKGWTADQFRLTLGNVSRPDLTAFLIQRGPKEGIRDPVFQLAWEFFKKREALGLPLIDASVEISEDTAALQEGDANRTNKRQSTDGEGNSSGRKRTRRA
;
A
#
# COMPACT_ATOMS: atom_id res chain seq x y z
N MET A 1 14.04 -25.82 16.87
CA MET A 1 15.35 -25.84 16.21
C MET A 1 16.01 -24.49 16.39
N SER A 2 17.31 -24.46 16.66
CA SER A 2 18.13 -23.25 16.64
C SER A 2 18.32 -22.74 15.20
N ASN A 3 18.74 -21.48 15.04
CA ASN A 3 18.99 -20.91 13.71
C ASN A 3 20.05 -21.68 12.91
N ALA A 4 21.07 -22.21 13.60
CA ALA A 4 22.10 -23.03 12.96
C ALA A 4 21.53 -24.38 12.49
N GLU A 5 20.74 -25.04 13.34
CA GLU A 5 20.07 -26.31 13.01
C GLU A 5 19.14 -26.18 11.79
N LEU A 6 18.43 -25.05 11.65
CA LEU A 6 17.58 -24.80 10.48
C LEU A 6 18.38 -24.79 9.17
N ILE A 7 19.55 -24.14 9.17
CA ILE A 7 20.40 -24.04 7.99
C ILE A 7 21.11 -25.37 7.72
N ASP A 8 21.51 -26.08 8.77
CA ASP A 8 22.12 -27.41 8.64
C ASP A 8 21.13 -28.44 8.12
N ALA A 9 19.87 -28.40 8.57
CA ALA A 9 18.80 -29.22 8.04
C ALA A 9 18.54 -28.95 6.55
N LEU A 10 18.55 -27.67 6.13
CA LEU A 10 18.48 -27.30 4.72
C LEU A 10 19.68 -27.85 3.94
N ALA A 11 20.89 -27.69 4.47
CA ALA A 11 22.11 -28.11 3.80
C ALA A 11 22.14 -29.63 3.59
N VAL A 12 21.78 -30.40 4.61
CA VAL A 12 21.67 -31.87 4.52
C VAL A 12 20.59 -32.30 3.54
N ALA A 13 19.41 -31.69 3.60
CA ALA A 13 18.30 -32.06 2.71
C ALA A 13 18.62 -31.85 1.23
N MET A 14 19.43 -30.83 0.93
CA MET A 14 19.76 -30.37 -0.42
C MET A 14 21.13 -30.83 -0.92
N ASP A 15 21.86 -31.63 -0.16
CA ASP A 15 23.26 -31.98 -0.43
C ASP A 15 24.11 -30.73 -0.77
N MET A 16 23.94 -29.70 0.06
CA MET A 16 24.46 -28.38 -0.21
C MET A 16 25.95 -28.31 0.13
N GLU A 17 26.75 -27.72 -0.76
CA GLU A 17 28.16 -27.46 -0.50
C GLU A 17 28.33 -26.60 0.78
N PRO A 18 29.27 -26.94 1.69
CA PRO A 18 29.48 -26.20 2.94
C PRO A 18 29.65 -24.69 2.75
N ARG A 19 30.30 -24.28 1.66
CA ARG A 19 30.50 -22.88 1.30
C ARG A 19 29.18 -22.14 1.08
N LYS A 20 28.20 -22.80 0.46
CA LYS A 20 26.88 -22.22 0.18
C LYS A 20 26.07 -22.08 1.47
N ALA A 21 26.17 -23.03 2.40
CA ALA A 21 25.56 -22.90 3.73
C ALA A 21 26.17 -21.72 4.52
N ILE A 22 27.49 -21.52 4.46
CA ILE A 22 28.17 -20.35 5.05
C ILE A 22 27.68 -19.04 4.43
N MET A 23 27.50 -19.00 3.10
CA MET A 23 26.95 -17.82 2.42
C MET A 23 25.53 -17.50 2.88
N ILE A 24 24.65 -18.50 2.98
CA ILE A 24 23.27 -18.31 3.44
C ILE A 24 23.27 -17.76 4.88
N ARG A 25 24.10 -18.32 5.78
CA ARG A 25 24.28 -17.80 7.15
C ARG A 25 24.69 -16.33 7.15
N GLY A 26 25.72 -15.99 6.37
CA GLY A 26 26.22 -14.63 6.28
C GLY A 26 25.18 -13.66 5.71
N GLN A 27 24.48 -14.04 4.65
CA GLN A 27 23.43 -13.22 4.03
C GLN A 27 22.27 -12.94 4.98
N ILE A 28 21.74 -13.97 5.67
CA ILE A 28 20.65 -13.79 6.63
C ILE A 28 21.08 -12.84 7.76
N THR A 29 22.27 -13.04 8.31
CA THR A 29 22.82 -12.22 9.39
C THR A 29 23.03 -10.77 8.93
N TRP A 30 23.52 -10.58 7.71
CA TRP A 30 23.73 -9.25 7.12
C TRP A 30 22.42 -8.52 6.87
N CYS A 31 21.42 -9.21 6.32
CA CYS A 31 20.08 -8.68 6.11
C CYS A 31 19.43 -8.21 7.44
N ASP A 32 19.59 -8.96 8.53
CA ASP A 32 19.10 -8.52 9.84
C ASP A 32 19.92 -7.33 10.39
N SER A 33 21.23 -7.30 10.14
CA SER A 33 22.10 -6.21 10.58
C SER A 33 21.73 -4.84 9.99
N ASN A 34 21.13 -4.82 8.80
CA ASN A 34 20.77 -3.61 8.05
C ASN A 34 19.41 -3.01 8.43
N ARG A 35 18.75 -3.51 9.48
CA ARG A 35 17.44 -3.01 9.93
C ARG A 35 17.49 -1.73 10.77
N GLY A 36 18.67 -1.13 10.95
CA GLY A 36 18.88 0.08 11.75
C GLY A 36 19.50 1.22 10.94
N ARG A 37 19.82 2.33 11.61
CA ARG A 37 20.51 3.50 11.01
C ARG A 37 21.94 3.21 10.54
N GLN A 38 22.52 2.09 10.97
CA GLN A 38 23.86 1.65 10.61
C GLN A 38 23.76 0.31 9.88
N SER A 39 24.48 0.19 8.76
CA SER A 39 24.58 -1.04 7.98
C SER A 39 25.74 -1.90 8.47
N GLY A 40 25.53 -3.21 8.51
CA GLY A 40 26.60 -4.17 8.78
C GLY A 40 27.44 -4.42 7.53
N MET A 41 28.69 -4.85 7.74
CA MET A 41 29.61 -5.23 6.69
C MET A 41 29.76 -6.76 6.67
N LEU A 42 29.42 -7.37 5.54
CA LEU A 42 29.48 -8.81 5.33
C LEU A 42 30.83 -9.24 4.77
N ASN A 43 31.52 -10.15 5.47
CA ASN A 43 32.62 -10.92 4.92
C ASN A 43 32.07 -12.22 4.31
N LEU A 44 31.94 -12.25 2.98
CA LEU A 44 31.37 -13.38 2.24
C LEU A 44 32.16 -14.69 2.38
N CYS A 45 33.48 -14.62 2.62
CA CYS A 45 34.32 -15.81 2.74
C CYS A 45 34.18 -16.47 4.13
N ALA A 46 34.01 -15.65 5.18
CA ALA A 46 33.89 -16.14 6.55
C ALA A 46 32.43 -16.28 7.03
N GLY A 47 31.45 -15.72 6.29
CA GLY A 47 30.06 -15.63 6.74
C GLY A 47 29.88 -14.74 7.97
N LEU A 48 30.87 -13.89 8.28
CA LEU A 48 30.88 -13.01 9.44
C LEU A 48 30.36 -11.63 9.07
N VAL A 49 29.59 -11.03 9.97
CA VAL A 49 29.02 -9.69 9.80
C VAL A 49 29.51 -8.82 10.95
N SER A 50 30.15 -7.70 10.61
CA SER A 50 30.62 -6.71 11.57
C SER A 50 29.73 -5.47 11.55
N GLY A 51 29.44 -4.90 12.72
CA GLY A 51 28.63 -3.68 12.85
C GLY A 51 27.14 -3.89 12.58
N GLY A 52 26.47 -2.83 12.11
CA GLY A 52 25.02 -2.81 11.91
C GLY A 52 24.23 -2.45 13.18
N ARG A 53 22.98 -2.91 13.28
CA ARG A 53 22.04 -2.52 14.36
C ARG A 53 22.53 -2.76 15.80
N LEU A 54 23.52 -3.63 16.01
CA LEU A 54 24.06 -3.98 17.33
C LEU A 54 25.36 -3.22 17.68
N GLY A 55 25.97 -2.51 16.74
CA GLY A 55 27.25 -1.81 16.95
C GLY A 55 28.45 -2.74 17.26
N ARG A 56 28.28 -4.06 17.16
CA ARG A 56 29.30 -5.10 17.35
C ARG A 56 29.18 -6.16 16.25
N ASP A 57 30.05 -7.17 16.28
CA ASP A 57 29.90 -8.35 15.41
C ASP A 57 28.53 -9.00 15.63
N HIS A 58 27.83 -9.18 14.51
CA HIS A 58 26.48 -9.72 14.46
C HIS A 58 26.58 -11.20 14.15
N MET A 59 26.08 -12.02 15.06
CA MET A 59 26.12 -13.48 14.95
C MET A 59 24.74 -14.02 14.53
N LEU A 60 24.70 -15.18 13.89
CA LEU A 60 23.43 -15.84 13.54
C LEU A 60 22.52 -16.09 14.77
N ALA A 61 23.11 -16.27 15.95
CA ALA A 61 22.38 -16.42 17.21
C ALA A 61 21.68 -15.13 17.68
N ASP A 62 22.13 -13.96 17.22
CA ASP A 62 21.51 -12.67 17.52
C ASP A 62 20.28 -12.39 16.64
N VAL A 63 20.10 -13.18 15.57
CA VAL A 63 19.01 -13.02 14.61
C VAL A 63 17.72 -13.66 15.13
N PRO A 64 16.57 -12.96 15.11
CA PRO A 64 15.29 -13.56 15.50
C PRO A 64 14.96 -14.81 14.69
N ASN A 65 14.51 -15.87 15.36
CA ASN A 65 14.28 -17.18 14.71
C ASN A 65 13.23 -17.11 13.59
N ASN A 66 12.14 -16.37 13.80
CA ASN A 66 11.12 -16.13 12.78
C ASN A 66 11.70 -15.47 11.53
N PHE A 67 12.64 -14.54 11.67
CA PHE A 67 13.30 -13.92 10.52
C PHE A 67 14.17 -14.90 9.74
N VAL A 68 14.89 -15.80 10.43
CA VAL A 68 15.66 -16.86 9.76
C VAL A 68 14.73 -17.78 8.99
N ARG A 69 13.61 -18.20 9.60
CA ARG A 69 12.58 -19.03 8.97
C ARG A 69 12.01 -18.37 7.70
N ASP A 70 11.64 -17.09 7.77
CA ASP A 70 11.14 -16.34 6.61
C ASP A 70 12.16 -16.32 5.47
N ARG A 71 13.43 -16.06 5.77
CA ARG A 71 14.51 -16.01 4.77
C ARG A 71 14.82 -17.37 4.16
N LEU A 72 14.72 -18.45 4.92
CA LEU A 72 14.90 -19.79 4.38
C LEU A 72 13.72 -20.21 3.51
N MET A 73 12.49 -19.87 3.89
CA MET A 73 11.32 -20.12 3.05
C MET A 73 11.43 -19.35 1.72
N ASP A 74 11.78 -18.06 1.77
CA ASP A 74 12.04 -17.22 0.59
C ASP A 74 13.10 -17.84 -0.33
N TYR A 75 14.24 -18.25 0.24
CA TYR A 75 15.30 -18.94 -0.51
C TYR A 75 14.81 -20.24 -1.15
N ILE A 76 14.05 -21.06 -0.42
CA ILE A 76 13.52 -22.33 -0.95
C ILE A 76 12.58 -22.09 -2.13
N VAL A 77 11.68 -21.12 -2.01
CA VAL A 77 10.68 -20.85 -3.05
C VAL A 77 11.31 -20.22 -4.29
N THR A 78 12.30 -19.33 -4.12
CA THR A 78 12.86 -18.52 -5.21
C THR A 78 14.12 -19.08 -5.86
N GLN A 79 14.96 -19.83 -5.12
CA GLN A 79 16.30 -20.25 -5.57
C GLN A 79 16.44 -21.76 -5.81
N LEU A 80 15.50 -22.58 -5.33
CA LEU A 80 15.54 -24.03 -5.55
C LEU A 80 14.64 -24.45 -6.71
N GLU A 81 15.01 -25.57 -7.33
CA GLU A 81 14.21 -26.26 -8.33
C GLU A 81 12.99 -26.94 -7.69
N ASP A 82 11.88 -27.05 -8.42
CA ASP A 82 10.59 -27.51 -7.89
C ASP A 82 10.63 -28.92 -7.29
N ASP A 83 11.46 -29.80 -7.83
CA ASP A 83 11.69 -31.17 -7.36
C ASP A 83 12.32 -31.23 -5.95
N LYS A 84 13.04 -30.17 -5.55
CA LYS A 84 13.75 -30.07 -4.29
C LYS A 84 13.00 -29.26 -3.23
N LYS A 85 12.05 -28.42 -3.63
CA LYS A 85 11.29 -27.53 -2.73
C LYS A 85 10.59 -28.28 -1.60
N GLU A 86 9.82 -29.31 -1.92
CA GLU A 86 9.05 -30.05 -0.91
C GLU A 86 9.94 -30.75 0.12
N ARG A 87 11.06 -31.32 -0.33
CA ARG A 87 12.05 -31.94 0.57
C ARG A 87 12.69 -30.88 1.48
N ALA A 88 13.04 -29.72 0.94
CA ALA A 88 13.63 -28.62 1.70
C ALA A 88 12.65 -28.04 2.72
N LYS A 89 11.41 -27.75 2.31
CA LYS A 89 10.33 -27.26 3.18
C LYS A 89 10.15 -28.20 4.38
N LYS A 90 9.98 -29.50 4.13
CA LYS A 90 9.78 -30.49 5.19
C LYS A 90 10.97 -30.64 6.14
N ALA A 91 12.20 -30.48 5.64
CA ALA A 91 13.40 -30.57 6.46
C ALA A 91 13.58 -29.35 7.39
N VAL A 92 13.31 -28.15 6.88
CA VAL A 92 13.48 -26.89 7.64
C VAL A 92 12.28 -26.60 8.56
N PHE A 93 11.10 -27.10 8.20
CA PHE A 93 9.85 -26.85 8.91
C PHE A 93 9.11 -28.17 9.22
N PRO A 94 9.72 -29.09 9.99
CA PRO A 94 9.10 -30.37 10.33
C PRO A 94 7.88 -30.20 11.25
N ASP A 95 7.73 -29.03 11.85
CA ASP A 95 6.62 -28.64 12.72
C ASP A 95 5.35 -28.22 11.96
N LEU A 96 5.44 -27.95 10.65
CA LEU A 96 4.32 -27.49 9.84
C LEU A 96 3.72 -28.62 8.99
N SER A 97 2.40 -28.63 8.87
CA SER A 97 1.67 -29.48 7.92
C SER A 97 1.86 -29.01 6.48
N ALA A 98 1.54 -29.87 5.51
CA ALA A 98 1.64 -29.51 4.08
C ALA A 98 0.75 -28.29 3.72
N ALA A 99 -0.44 -28.18 4.33
CA ALA A 99 -1.34 -27.06 4.10
C ALA A 99 -0.77 -25.74 4.67
N GLU A 100 -0.18 -25.78 5.87
CA GLU A 100 0.45 -24.62 6.49
C GLU A 100 1.72 -24.18 5.74
N LEU A 101 2.47 -25.14 5.19
CA LEU A 101 3.63 -24.86 4.34
C LEU A 101 3.26 -24.11 3.06
N GLU A 102 2.19 -24.55 2.39
CA GLU A 102 1.68 -23.86 1.20
C GLU A 102 1.22 -22.45 1.54
N GLN A 103 0.43 -22.27 2.61
CA GLN A 103 0.02 -20.95 3.09
C GLN A 103 1.21 -20.05 3.43
N TYR A 104 2.20 -20.58 4.16
CA TYR A 104 3.38 -19.80 4.54
C TYR A 104 4.20 -19.39 3.31
N SER A 105 4.39 -20.30 2.36
CA SER A 105 5.09 -20.00 1.11
C SER A 105 4.37 -18.91 0.29
N ALA A 106 3.03 -18.96 0.22
CA ALA A 106 2.22 -17.95 -0.44
C ALA A 106 2.31 -16.58 0.25
N LEU A 107 2.32 -16.53 1.58
CA LEU A 107 2.50 -15.30 2.35
C LEU A 107 3.87 -14.65 2.11
N ILE A 108 4.94 -15.46 2.07
CA ILE A 108 6.29 -14.97 1.77
C ILE A 108 6.35 -14.41 0.34
N MET A 109 5.76 -15.11 -0.63
CA MET A 109 5.71 -14.63 -2.02
C MET A 109 4.90 -13.34 -2.16
N LYS A 110 3.71 -13.26 -1.54
CA LYS A 110 2.89 -12.04 -1.53
C LYS A 110 3.69 -10.86 -0.95
N LYS A 111 4.37 -11.07 0.19
CA LYS A 111 5.23 -10.06 0.81
C LYS A 111 6.42 -9.69 -0.08
N ALA A 112 7.01 -10.66 -0.80
CA ALA A 112 8.09 -10.38 -1.74
C ALA A 112 7.60 -9.55 -2.93
N GLU A 113 6.42 -9.84 -3.47
CA GLU A 113 5.76 -9.07 -4.53
C GLU A 113 5.42 -7.64 -4.08
N GLU A 114 4.89 -7.48 -2.86
CA GLU A 114 4.63 -6.15 -2.27
C GLU A 114 5.90 -5.31 -2.10
N ASN A 115 7.03 -5.97 -1.82
CA ASN A 115 8.34 -5.33 -1.65
C ASN A 115 9.17 -5.27 -2.93
N MET A 116 8.72 -5.85 -4.04
CA MET A 116 9.44 -5.76 -5.30
C MET A 116 9.45 -4.29 -5.77
N PRO A 117 10.59 -3.80 -6.27
CA PRO A 117 10.65 -2.46 -6.82
C PRO A 117 9.65 -2.37 -7.99
N LYS A 118 8.65 -1.51 -7.83
CA LYS A 118 7.62 -1.30 -8.85
C LYS A 118 8.29 -0.90 -10.16
N THR A 119 7.84 -1.45 -11.27
CA THR A 119 8.38 -1.06 -12.57
C THR A 119 8.00 0.39 -12.86
N ARG A 120 8.81 1.07 -13.69
CA ARG A 120 8.52 2.42 -14.15
C ARG A 120 7.12 2.56 -14.75
N GLU A 121 6.66 1.52 -15.46
CA GLU A 121 5.33 1.47 -16.08
C GLU A 121 4.22 1.38 -15.03
N GLN A 122 4.39 0.55 -14.00
CA GLN A 122 3.44 0.45 -12.89
C GLN A 122 3.33 1.77 -12.11
N MET A 123 4.46 2.43 -11.85
CA MET A 123 4.49 3.75 -11.21
C MET A 123 3.73 4.79 -12.04
N ILE A 124 3.99 4.85 -13.36
CA ILE A 124 3.30 5.77 -14.26
C ILE A 124 1.80 5.48 -14.33
N SER A 125 1.42 4.20 -14.46
CA SER A 125 0.01 3.80 -14.56
C SER A 125 -0.77 4.18 -13.30
N ARG A 126 -0.18 4.02 -12.10
CA ARG A 126 -0.83 4.44 -10.84
C ARG A 126 -1.11 5.94 -10.80
N ILE A 127 -0.19 6.76 -11.30
CA ILE A 127 -0.29 8.22 -11.21
C ILE A 127 -1.10 8.81 -12.36
N ALA A 128 -0.84 8.41 -13.60
CA ALA A 128 -1.39 9.00 -14.81
C ALA A 128 -2.33 8.07 -15.60
N GLY A 129 -2.47 6.81 -15.20
CA GLY A 129 -3.20 5.79 -15.96
C GLY A 129 -2.58 5.53 -17.33
N ASN A 130 -3.43 5.29 -18.32
CA ASN A 130 -3.02 5.05 -19.71
C ASN A 130 -2.75 6.35 -20.50
N LYS A 131 -2.58 7.48 -19.82
CA LYS A 131 -2.42 8.78 -20.49
C LYS A 131 -1.02 8.90 -21.08
N PRO A 132 -0.87 9.25 -22.36
CA PRO A 132 0.45 9.40 -22.97
C PRO A 132 1.18 10.60 -22.36
N LEU A 133 2.38 10.35 -21.82
CA LEU A 133 3.28 11.38 -21.29
C LEU A 133 4.21 11.85 -22.41
N ARG A 134 4.21 13.16 -22.69
CA ARG A 134 4.85 13.70 -23.92
C ARG A 134 6.29 14.17 -23.71
N THR A 135 6.68 14.45 -22.48
CA THR A 135 7.98 15.08 -22.17
C THR A 135 8.66 14.39 -21.00
N ASN A 136 9.99 14.38 -20.99
CA ASN A 136 10.78 13.85 -19.87
C ASN A 136 10.48 14.57 -18.55
N SER A 137 10.24 15.89 -18.61
CA SER A 137 9.85 16.67 -17.43
C SER A 137 8.51 16.19 -16.84
N GLU A 138 7.54 15.86 -17.69
CA GLU A 138 6.26 15.29 -17.24
C GLU A 138 6.44 13.89 -16.64
N ILE A 139 7.29 13.05 -17.24
CA ILE A 139 7.58 11.72 -16.70
C ILE A 139 8.26 11.83 -15.33
N ASN A 140 9.24 12.72 -15.18
CA ASN A 140 9.92 12.90 -13.89
C ASN A 140 8.95 13.35 -12.80
N ARG A 141 8.06 14.32 -13.08
CA ARG A 141 7.02 14.74 -12.13
C ARG A 141 6.08 13.61 -11.72
N VAL A 142 5.80 12.68 -12.64
CA VAL A 142 4.98 11.49 -12.36
C VAL A 142 5.74 10.52 -11.46
N LEU A 143 7.03 10.30 -11.71
CA LEU A 143 7.87 9.45 -10.87
C LEU A 143 8.07 10.05 -9.46
N ASP A 144 8.38 11.35 -9.37
CA ASP A 144 8.51 12.06 -8.08
C ASP A 144 7.22 11.94 -7.26
N GLN A 145 6.06 12.02 -7.91
CA GLN A 145 4.77 11.83 -7.25
C GLN A 145 4.54 10.38 -6.81
N ALA A 146 4.94 9.40 -7.61
CA ALA A 146 4.86 7.99 -7.23
C ALA A 146 5.75 7.68 -6.01
N ASP A 147 6.96 8.23 -5.97
CA ASP A 147 7.89 8.07 -4.85
C ASP A 147 7.33 8.77 -3.59
N ALA A 148 6.79 9.99 -3.73
CA ALA A 148 6.14 10.69 -2.63
C ALA A 148 4.97 9.88 -2.04
N MET A 149 4.15 9.25 -2.88
CA MET A 149 3.05 8.37 -2.47
C MET A 149 3.50 7.10 -1.76
N ASP A 150 4.66 6.55 -2.13
CA ASP A 150 5.21 5.37 -1.48
C ASP A 150 5.92 5.69 -0.16
N GLY A 151 6.37 6.92 0.02
CA GLY A 151 6.91 7.38 1.29
C GLY A 151 5.86 7.69 2.36
N VAL A 152 4.58 7.85 2.01
CA VAL A 152 3.51 8.19 2.96
C VAL A 152 3.29 7.03 3.94
N ASP A 153 3.26 7.35 5.23
CA ASP A 153 2.85 6.44 6.28
C ASP A 153 1.35 6.16 6.17
N ARG A 154 0.98 4.88 6.07
CA ARG A 154 -0.41 4.44 5.89
C ARG A 154 -0.98 3.82 7.16
N ASP A 155 -0.14 3.58 8.16
CA ASP A 155 -0.51 2.96 9.44
C ASP A 155 -0.86 4.05 10.48
N VAL A 156 -1.20 5.25 10.02
CA VAL A 156 -1.63 6.38 10.84
C VAL A 156 -3.06 6.13 11.31
N ASP A 157 -3.31 6.36 12.60
CA ASP A 157 -4.68 6.34 13.16
C ASP A 157 -5.53 7.41 12.46
N LEU A 158 -6.56 6.98 11.73
CA LEU A 158 -7.44 7.88 10.97
C LEU A 158 -8.64 8.37 11.79
N THR A 159 -8.69 8.09 13.09
CA THR A 159 -9.77 8.55 13.97
C THR A 159 -9.86 10.08 13.94
N PRO A 160 -11.03 10.65 13.61
CA PRO A 160 -11.19 12.10 13.56
C PRO A 160 -10.90 12.76 14.92
N GLN A 161 -10.10 13.83 14.91
CA GLN A 161 -9.85 14.67 16.08
C GLN A 161 -10.06 16.13 15.70
N PRO A 162 -10.86 16.90 16.45
CA PRO A 162 -11.14 18.29 16.13
C PRO A 162 -9.92 19.19 16.36
N GLY A 163 -9.92 20.35 15.71
CA GLY A 163 -8.98 21.44 16.03
C GLY A 163 -7.72 21.55 15.16
N PHE A 164 -7.68 20.90 14.00
CA PHE A 164 -6.57 21.03 13.06
C PHE A 164 -6.69 22.21 12.11
N GLY A 165 -7.87 22.83 11.99
CA GLY A 165 -8.02 24.05 11.21
C GLY A 165 -9.47 24.35 10.84
N ILE A 166 -9.65 25.44 10.10
CA ILE A 166 -10.95 25.84 9.57
C ILE A 166 -10.83 25.93 8.05
N ARG A 167 -11.73 25.25 7.34
CA ARG A 167 -11.88 25.33 5.89
C ARG A 167 -12.39 26.71 5.49
N THR A 168 -11.54 27.49 4.82
CA THR A 168 -11.90 28.82 4.31
C THR A 168 -12.15 28.81 2.81
N TYR A 169 -13.41 28.98 2.39
CA TYR A 169 -13.80 28.96 0.97
C TYR A 169 -13.42 30.20 0.15
N GLY A 170 -12.70 31.15 0.75
CA GLY A 170 -12.20 32.35 0.04
C GLY A 170 -11.15 31.99 -1.01
N ARG A 171 -10.12 31.22 -0.64
CA ARG A 171 -9.13 30.57 -1.51
C ARG A 171 -8.45 29.41 -0.76
N PRO A 172 -8.44 28.17 -1.29
CA PRO A 172 -9.09 27.72 -2.53
C PRO A 172 -10.61 27.68 -2.38
N GLY A 173 -11.34 27.92 -3.49
CA GLY A 173 -12.80 27.79 -3.53
C GLY A 173 -13.26 26.35 -3.29
N PRO A 174 -14.58 26.11 -3.15
CA PRO A 174 -15.10 24.77 -2.91
C PRO A 174 -14.81 23.83 -4.09
N ILE A 175 -14.78 22.53 -3.82
CA ILE A 175 -14.71 21.49 -4.85
C ILE A 175 -16.06 21.46 -5.57
N ILE A 176 -16.05 21.91 -6.83
CA ILE A 176 -17.22 21.93 -7.73
C ILE A 176 -17.29 20.63 -8.56
N ARG A 177 -16.17 19.90 -8.68
CA ARG A 177 -16.11 18.68 -9.49
C ARG A 177 -16.60 17.47 -8.72
N SER A 178 -17.04 16.48 -9.48
CA SER A 178 -17.56 15.23 -8.94
C SER A 178 -16.54 14.52 -8.05
N VAL A 179 -16.94 14.18 -6.83
CA VAL A 179 -16.17 13.35 -5.90
C VAL A 179 -16.45 11.85 -6.09
N VAL A 180 -17.33 11.48 -7.03
CA VAL A 180 -17.59 10.09 -7.41
C VAL A 180 -16.61 9.62 -8.49
N GLN A 181 -16.39 8.30 -8.54
CA GLN A 181 -15.45 7.69 -9.45
C GLN A 181 -15.82 7.94 -10.93
N PRO A 182 -14.84 8.09 -11.84
CA PRO A 182 -15.11 8.21 -13.26
C PRO A 182 -16.00 7.05 -13.75
N GLY A 183 -17.13 7.38 -14.39
CA GLY A 183 -18.12 6.39 -14.85
C GLY A 183 -19.34 6.24 -13.94
N TRP A 184 -19.32 6.81 -12.73
CA TRP A 184 -20.51 6.86 -11.87
C TRP A 184 -21.44 8.01 -12.27
N LYS A 185 -22.73 7.87 -11.95
CA LYS A 185 -23.74 8.91 -12.19
C LYS A 185 -23.32 10.21 -11.53
N GLU A 186 -23.37 11.30 -12.29
CA GLU A 186 -23.05 12.64 -11.79
C GLU A 186 -23.90 12.98 -10.56
N LEU A 187 -23.29 13.74 -9.64
CA LEU A 187 -23.96 14.23 -8.45
C LEU A 187 -25.07 15.21 -8.83
N THR A 188 -26.19 15.12 -8.13
CA THR A 188 -27.27 16.11 -8.25
C THR A 188 -26.83 17.47 -7.71
N SER A 189 -27.52 18.54 -8.09
CA SER A 189 -27.21 19.88 -7.58
C SER A 189 -27.31 20.01 -6.06
N GLU A 190 -28.16 19.20 -5.43
CA GLU A 190 -28.29 19.14 -3.97
C GLU A 190 -27.07 18.45 -3.33
N GLU A 191 -26.62 17.33 -3.91
CA GLU A 191 -25.43 16.60 -3.43
C GLU A 191 -24.14 17.41 -3.60
N LEU A 192 -24.07 18.28 -4.61
CA LEU A 192 -22.94 19.21 -4.78
C LEU A 192 -22.92 20.35 -3.75
N ARG A 193 -24.08 20.69 -3.16
CA ARG A 193 -24.26 21.76 -2.16
C ARG A 193 -24.29 21.25 -0.73
N LEU A 194 -24.02 19.97 -0.52
CA LEU A 194 -24.05 19.36 0.79
C LEU A 194 -23.09 20.09 1.74
N ASP A 195 -23.62 20.56 2.86
CA ASP A 195 -22.86 21.23 3.89
C ASP A 195 -22.12 20.18 4.72
N ILE A 196 -20.79 20.19 4.60
CA ILE A 196 -19.89 19.26 5.30
C ILE A 196 -19.24 19.94 6.52
N GLY A 197 -19.67 21.16 6.85
CA GLY A 197 -19.05 21.98 7.88
C GLY A 197 -17.70 22.57 7.45
N THR A 198 -17.07 23.29 8.38
CA THR A 198 -15.78 23.95 8.16
C THR A 198 -14.70 23.52 9.14
N ASP A 199 -15.02 22.79 10.20
CA ASP A 199 -14.03 22.34 11.18
C ASP A 199 -13.27 21.14 10.63
N ILE A 200 -11.96 21.30 10.45
CA ILE A 200 -11.10 20.25 9.93
C ILE A 200 -10.73 19.33 11.10
N ASP A 201 -11.28 18.13 11.04
CA ASP A 201 -11.17 17.07 12.04
C ASP A 201 -10.12 16.00 11.71
N LEU A 202 -9.26 16.27 10.73
CA LEU A 202 -8.15 15.40 10.37
C LEU A 202 -6.87 16.22 10.22
N ASP A 203 -5.76 15.68 10.71
CA ASP A 203 -4.45 16.30 10.57
C ASP A 203 -3.84 16.06 9.18
N CYS A 204 -2.70 16.70 8.90
CA CYS A 204 -2.05 16.57 7.60
C CYS A 204 -1.54 15.16 7.30
N ASP A 205 -1.06 14.41 8.29
CA ASP A 205 -0.59 13.03 8.09
C ASP A 205 -1.77 12.08 7.83
N GLN A 206 -2.88 12.24 8.56
CA GLN A 206 -4.13 11.51 8.32
C GLN A 206 -4.65 11.77 6.90
N VAL A 207 -4.70 13.03 6.45
CA VAL A 207 -5.12 13.37 5.08
C VAL A 207 -4.18 12.78 4.03
N ARG A 208 -2.85 12.78 4.24
CA ARG A 208 -1.91 12.11 3.34
C ARG A 208 -2.16 10.60 3.26
N ALA A 209 -2.35 9.95 4.41
CA ALA A 209 -2.66 8.54 4.50
C ALA A 209 -3.95 8.21 3.74
N MET A 210 -5.01 9.01 3.91
CA MET A 210 -6.25 8.86 3.15
C MET A 210 -6.04 9.00 1.64
N ILE A 211 -5.25 9.98 1.17
CA ILE A 211 -4.89 10.11 -0.25
C ILE A 211 -4.17 8.85 -0.74
N ALA A 212 -3.21 8.34 0.04
CA ALA A 212 -2.44 7.16 -0.30
C ALA A 212 -3.30 5.89 -0.40
N LEU A 213 -4.16 5.67 0.59
CA LEU A 213 -5.11 4.56 0.62
C LEU A 213 -6.10 4.66 -0.53
N PHE A 214 -6.66 5.85 -0.78
CA PHE A 214 -7.65 6.07 -1.83
C PHE A 214 -7.12 5.78 -3.23
N ILE A 215 -5.90 6.23 -3.55
CA ILE A 215 -5.30 6.00 -4.88
C ILE A 215 -4.78 4.57 -5.03
N ASN A 216 -4.36 3.93 -3.94
CA ASN A 216 -3.98 2.50 -3.97
C ASN A 216 -5.22 1.59 -4.03
N GLY A 217 -6.37 2.04 -3.49
CA GLY A 217 -7.68 1.45 -3.72
C GLY A 217 -8.01 1.51 -5.21
N LYS A 218 -7.97 0.37 -5.88
CA LYS A 218 -8.14 0.24 -7.33
C LYS A 218 -9.32 1.10 -7.81
N GLY A 219 -9.09 1.98 -8.78
CA GLY A 219 -10.18 2.75 -9.38
C GLY A 219 -9.95 4.25 -9.55
N TRP A 220 -8.93 4.81 -8.89
CA TRP A 220 -8.52 6.20 -9.04
C TRP A 220 -7.03 6.32 -9.33
N THR A 221 -6.66 7.26 -10.20
CA THR A 221 -5.27 7.69 -10.36
C THR A 221 -5.03 9.00 -9.62
N ALA A 222 -3.77 9.27 -9.26
CA ALA A 222 -3.39 10.56 -8.64
C ALA A 222 -3.75 11.76 -9.53
N ASP A 223 -3.67 11.60 -10.85
CA ASP A 223 -4.12 12.60 -11.82
C ASP A 223 -5.62 12.86 -11.75
N GLN A 224 -6.44 11.82 -11.66
CA GLN A 224 -7.88 11.99 -11.52
C GLN A 224 -8.21 12.73 -10.23
N PHE A 225 -7.57 12.33 -9.12
CA PHE A 225 -7.74 12.97 -7.81
C PHE A 225 -7.35 14.45 -7.83
N ARG A 226 -6.14 14.82 -8.28
CA ARG A 226 -5.74 16.25 -8.29
C ARG A 226 -6.63 17.11 -9.21
N LEU A 227 -7.16 16.51 -10.28
CA LEU A 227 -8.06 17.19 -11.19
C LEU A 227 -9.42 17.43 -10.53
N THR A 228 -9.94 16.50 -9.72
CA THR A 228 -11.19 16.71 -8.97
C THR A 228 -11.06 17.76 -7.89
N LEU A 229 -9.88 17.91 -7.26
CA LEU A 229 -9.58 18.99 -6.31
C LEU A 229 -9.56 20.41 -6.92
N GLY A 230 -9.87 20.59 -8.20
CA GLY A 230 -9.88 21.90 -8.87
C GLY A 230 -8.62 22.18 -9.71
N ASN A 231 -8.06 21.13 -10.33
CA ASN A 231 -6.82 21.18 -11.12
C ASN A 231 -5.57 21.53 -10.32
N VAL A 232 -5.43 20.97 -9.12
CA VAL A 232 -4.17 21.01 -8.38
C VAL A 232 -3.03 20.51 -9.28
N SER A 233 -1.90 21.23 -9.28
CA SER A 233 -0.75 20.85 -10.10
C SER A 233 -0.06 19.61 -9.50
N ARG A 234 0.62 18.80 -10.33
CA ARG A 234 1.37 17.65 -9.81
C ARG A 234 2.42 18.07 -8.77
N PRO A 235 3.24 19.13 -9.00
CA PRO A 235 4.19 19.60 -8.01
C PRO A 235 3.56 19.96 -6.66
N ASP A 236 2.39 20.62 -6.64
CA ASP A 236 1.74 21.00 -5.37
C ASP A 236 1.30 19.77 -4.58
N LEU A 237 0.67 18.79 -5.25
CA LEU A 237 0.29 17.54 -4.60
C LEU A 237 1.53 16.77 -4.11
N THR A 238 2.58 16.70 -4.92
CA THR A 238 3.84 16.05 -4.53
C THR A 238 4.49 16.74 -3.34
N ALA A 239 4.55 18.07 -3.32
CA ALA A 239 5.11 18.85 -2.21
C ALA A 239 4.35 18.62 -0.90
N PHE A 240 3.02 18.51 -0.97
CA PHE A 240 2.20 18.16 0.19
C PHE A 240 2.48 16.73 0.68
N LEU A 241 2.60 15.75 -0.22
CA LEU A 241 2.81 14.33 0.11
C LEU A 241 4.19 14.03 0.71
N ILE A 242 5.23 14.81 0.37
CA ILE A 242 6.59 14.62 0.88
C ILE A 242 6.75 15.11 2.32
N GLN A 243 5.95 16.11 2.73
CA GLN A 243 5.99 16.65 4.09
C GLN A 243 5.59 15.58 5.13
N ARG A 244 6.06 15.77 6.37
CA ARG A 244 5.89 14.81 7.48
C ARG A 244 5.55 15.54 8.76
N GLY A 245 4.51 15.09 9.43
CA GLY A 245 4.06 15.64 10.70
C GLY A 245 2.64 16.19 10.60
N PRO A 246 1.87 16.15 11.71
CA PRO A 246 0.43 16.41 11.73
C PRO A 246 0.08 17.86 11.37
N LYS A 247 1.02 18.79 11.54
CA LYS A 247 0.82 20.23 11.27
C LYS A 247 1.59 20.74 10.05
N GLU A 248 2.48 19.92 9.50
CA GLU A 248 3.24 20.30 8.30
C GLU A 248 2.30 20.27 7.11
N GLY A 249 2.14 21.40 6.42
CA GLY A 249 1.23 21.52 5.28
C GLY A 249 -0.19 22.01 5.64
N ILE A 250 -0.43 22.44 6.88
CA ILE A 250 -1.72 22.99 7.33
C ILE A 250 -2.18 24.22 6.50
N ARG A 251 -1.22 24.95 5.92
CA ARG A 251 -1.48 26.10 5.04
C ARG A 251 -1.55 25.72 3.56
N ASP A 252 -1.26 24.48 3.20
CA ASP A 252 -1.30 24.05 1.81
C ASP A 252 -2.76 23.95 1.34
N PRO A 253 -3.09 24.53 0.17
CA PRO A 253 -4.43 24.39 -0.40
C PRO A 253 -4.85 22.94 -0.60
N VAL A 254 -3.87 22.05 -0.87
CA VAL A 254 -4.09 20.61 -1.07
C VAL A 254 -4.68 19.97 0.18
N PHE A 255 -4.22 20.34 1.37
CA PHE A 255 -4.74 19.81 2.63
C PHE A 255 -6.24 20.09 2.78
N GLN A 256 -6.63 21.36 2.67
CA GLN A 256 -8.03 21.79 2.80
C GLN A 256 -8.94 21.18 1.73
N LEU A 257 -8.46 21.08 0.49
CA LEU A 257 -9.22 20.50 -0.62
C LEU A 257 -9.37 18.98 -0.46
N ALA A 258 -8.29 18.28 -0.09
CA ALA A 258 -8.34 16.84 0.12
C ALA A 258 -9.26 16.47 1.28
N TRP A 259 -9.22 17.22 2.39
CA TRP A 259 -10.18 17.07 3.48
C TRP A 259 -11.63 17.27 3.00
N GLU A 260 -11.90 18.36 2.28
CA GLU A 260 -13.23 18.65 1.72
C GLU A 260 -13.71 17.51 0.79
N PHE A 261 -12.80 16.94 0.00
CA PHE A 261 -13.09 15.81 -0.89
C PHE A 261 -13.52 14.58 -0.10
N PHE A 262 -12.77 14.18 0.92
CA PHE A 262 -13.09 12.98 1.70
C PHE A 262 -14.34 13.16 2.55
N LYS A 263 -14.54 14.34 3.16
CA LYS A 263 -15.78 14.64 3.89
C LYS A 263 -17.02 14.62 3.01
N LYS A 264 -16.94 15.14 1.78
CA LYS A 264 -18.06 14.99 0.83
C LYS A 264 -18.32 13.52 0.49
N ARG A 265 -17.29 12.70 0.34
CA ARG A 265 -17.46 11.27 0.06
C ARG A 265 -18.12 10.53 1.22
N GLU A 266 -17.66 10.80 2.44
CA GLU A 266 -18.21 10.26 3.68
C GLU A 266 -19.70 10.61 3.80
N ALA A 267 -20.05 11.89 3.64
CA ALA A 267 -21.44 12.35 3.71
C ALA A 267 -22.35 11.76 2.61
N LEU A 268 -21.77 11.34 1.48
CA LEU A 268 -22.47 10.63 0.40
C LEU A 268 -22.48 9.11 0.59
N GLY A 269 -21.91 8.58 1.68
CA GLY A 269 -21.80 7.15 1.96
C GLY A 269 -20.87 6.40 1.00
N LEU A 270 -19.92 7.10 0.38
CA LEU A 270 -18.95 6.51 -0.56
C LEU A 270 -17.73 6.00 0.21
N PRO A 271 -17.33 4.74 0.03
CA PRO A 271 -16.23 4.18 0.79
C PRO A 271 -14.89 4.81 0.40
N LEU A 272 -13.94 4.83 1.35
CA LEU A 272 -12.56 5.30 1.11
C LEU A 272 -11.77 4.31 0.23
N ILE A 273 -11.98 3.02 0.42
CA ILE A 273 -11.35 1.95 -0.36
C ILE A 273 -12.48 1.08 -0.92
N ASP A 274 -12.34 0.61 -2.16
CA ASP A 274 -13.32 -0.28 -2.74
C ASP A 274 -13.43 -1.57 -1.90
N ALA A 275 -14.66 -2.02 -1.61
CA ALA A 275 -14.92 -3.12 -0.66
C ALA A 275 -14.36 -4.48 -1.16
N SER A 276 -13.85 -4.53 -2.39
CA SER A 276 -13.18 -5.67 -3.01
C SER A 276 -11.70 -5.82 -2.62
N VAL A 277 -11.12 -4.84 -1.92
CA VAL A 277 -9.74 -4.89 -1.40
C VAL A 277 -9.80 -5.36 0.05
N GLU A 278 -9.09 -6.43 0.43
CA GLU A 278 -8.98 -6.86 1.83
C GLU A 278 -8.45 -5.70 2.69
N ILE A 279 -9.27 -5.30 3.66
CA ILE A 279 -9.14 -4.10 4.49
C ILE A 279 -8.44 -4.50 5.80
N SER A 280 -7.39 -3.79 6.22
CA SER A 280 -6.83 -3.93 7.58
C SER A 280 -7.79 -3.35 8.62
N GLU A 281 -7.84 -3.91 9.83
CA GLU A 281 -8.81 -3.57 10.89
C GLU A 281 -8.97 -2.05 11.16
N ASP A 282 -7.90 -1.27 10.97
CA ASP A 282 -7.88 0.19 11.18
C ASP A 282 -8.79 0.99 10.23
N THR A 283 -9.08 0.45 9.04
CA THR A 283 -9.96 1.12 8.05
C THR A 283 -11.43 0.71 8.18
N ALA A 284 -11.73 -0.31 9.00
CA ALA A 284 -13.10 -0.68 9.38
C ALA A 284 -13.69 0.29 10.42
N ALA A 285 -12.85 0.87 11.29
CA ALA A 285 -13.27 1.83 12.31
C ALA A 285 -13.92 3.10 11.71
N LEU A 286 -13.48 3.52 10.52
CA LEU A 286 -14.11 4.63 9.77
C LEU A 286 -15.45 4.24 9.09
N GLN A 287 -15.70 2.94 8.87
CA GLN A 287 -16.96 2.48 8.26
C GLN A 287 -18.08 2.26 9.28
N GLU A 288 -17.74 2.03 10.56
CA GLU A 288 -18.70 1.74 11.63
C GLU A 288 -19.13 2.98 12.43
N GLY A 289 -18.37 4.07 12.36
CA GLY A 289 -18.66 5.30 13.08
C GLY A 289 -19.73 6.21 12.46
N ASP A 290 -20.90 5.72 12.02
CA ASP A 290 -22.05 6.65 11.89
C ASP A 290 -23.45 6.01 11.76
N ALA A 291 -24.37 6.50 12.60
CA ALA A 291 -25.72 5.98 12.82
C ALA A 291 -26.76 6.41 11.75
N ASN A 292 -26.35 6.88 10.58
CA ASN A 292 -27.24 7.42 9.54
C ASN A 292 -27.13 6.68 8.19
N ARG A 293 -26.98 5.35 8.23
CA ARG A 293 -26.97 4.49 7.05
C ARG A 293 -28.37 4.27 6.47
N THR A 294 -29.07 5.33 6.08
CA THR A 294 -30.30 5.26 5.26
C THR A 294 -30.11 6.03 3.97
N ASN A 295 -29.46 5.38 3.00
CA ASN A 295 -29.78 5.37 1.56
C ASN A 295 -28.62 4.74 0.79
N LYS A 296 -28.52 3.41 0.89
CA LYS A 296 -27.58 2.62 0.08
C LYS A 296 -28.00 2.73 -1.38
N ARG A 297 -27.23 3.44 -2.21
CA ARG A 297 -27.36 3.41 -3.67
C ARG A 297 -27.05 1.97 -4.14
N GLN A 298 -28.03 1.30 -4.73
CA GLN A 298 -27.84 -0.01 -5.37
C GLN A 298 -26.91 0.15 -6.58
N SER A 299 -25.78 -0.56 -6.58
CA SER A 299 -25.01 -0.80 -7.80
C SER A 299 -25.79 -1.78 -8.67
N THR A 300 -26.12 -1.37 -9.89
CA THR A 300 -26.63 -2.30 -10.90
C THR A 300 -25.43 -2.82 -11.68
N ASP A 301 -24.97 -4.01 -11.33
CA ASP A 301 -24.06 -4.78 -12.17
C ASP A 301 -24.81 -5.29 -13.40
N GLY A 302 -24.29 -4.90 -14.57
CA GLY A 302 -24.82 -5.35 -15.86
C GLY A 302 -24.33 -6.75 -16.18
N GLU A 303 -25.14 -7.75 -15.86
CA GLU A 303 -25.10 -9.03 -16.57
C GLU A 303 -25.84 -8.89 -17.90
N GLY A 304 -25.09 -9.07 -18.99
CA GLY A 304 -25.65 -9.24 -20.30
C GLY A 304 -26.43 -10.55 -20.38
N ASN A 305 -27.67 -10.49 -20.83
CA ASN A 305 -28.20 -11.57 -21.63
C ASN A 305 -29.02 -11.04 -22.80
N SER A 306 -28.54 -11.37 -23.99
CA SER A 306 -29.22 -11.16 -25.26
C SER A 306 -30.45 -12.06 -25.36
N SER A 307 -31.60 -11.51 -25.76
CA SER A 307 -32.41 -12.06 -26.85
C SER A 307 -33.79 -11.39 -26.94
N GLY A 308 -34.28 -11.22 -28.17
CA GLY A 308 -35.72 -11.31 -28.43
C GLY A 308 -36.50 -10.01 -28.60
N ARG A 309 -36.27 -9.32 -29.74
CA ARG A 309 -37.35 -8.59 -30.42
C ARG A 309 -38.59 -9.50 -30.53
N LYS A 310 -39.74 -9.07 -30.01
CA LYS A 310 -41.04 -9.35 -30.64
C LYS A 310 -42.08 -8.29 -30.26
N ARG A 311 -42.59 -7.65 -31.32
CA ARG A 311 -43.80 -6.83 -31.37
C ARG A 311 -44.99 -7.57 -30.75
N THR A 312 -45.83 -6.83 -30.03
CA THR A 312 -47.28 -7.03 -30.09
C THR A 312 -48.03 -5.73 -29.79
N ARG A 313 -48.98 -5.43 -30.67
CA ARG A 313 -50.00 -4.37 -30.61
C ARG A 313 -51.15 -4.77 -29.69
N ARG A 314 -51.96 -3.75 -29.35
CA ARG A 314 -53.37 -3.69 -28.90
C ARG A 314 -53.51 -3.30 -27.42
N ALA A 315 -54.44 -2.44 -27.02
CA ALA A 315 -55.52 -1.75 -27.73
C ALA A 315 -55.61 -0.30 -27.24
#